data_AF-A0A0B1SGY3-F1
#
_entry.id   AF-A0A0B1SGY3-F1
#
_cell.length_a   1.000
_cell.length_b   1.000
_cell.length_c   1.000
_cell.angle_alpha   90.00
_cell.angle_beta   90.00
_cell.angle_gamma   90.00
#
_symmetry.space_group_name_H-M   'P 1'
#
loop_
_entity.id
_entity.type
_entity.pdbx_description
1 polymer ?
#
loop_
_entity_poly.entity_id
_entity_poly.type
_entity_poly.pdbx_seq_one_letter_code
_entity_poly.pdbx_strand_id
1 'polypeptide(L)'
;LRSRKGYGNTVIQNTKVQIDFQIFDDPEATKYVDGIGVHWYLNALASPSVLTATHEHHPEKFILATEACTGSIGIHGPVLGDWYRGEEYAEDIITASRKLDR
;
A
#
# COMPACT_ATOMS: atom_id res chain seq x y z
N LEU A 1 -37.80 8.34 -20.33
CA LEU A 1 -37.25 7.12 -19.68
C LEU A 1 -35.73 7.21 -19.66
N ARG A 2 -35.15 7.92 -18.69
CA ARG A 2 -33.72 7.90 -18.37
C ARG A 2 -33.62 7.68 -16.87
N SER A 3 -33.23 6.47 -16.47
CA SER A 3 -32.99 6.11 -15.07
C SER A 3 -31.78 6.91 -14.58
N ARG A 4 -31.99 7.80 -13.62
CA ARG A 4 -30.91 8.39 -12.82
C ARG A 4 -30.54 7.34 -11.76
N LYS A 5 -29.34 6.75 -11.85
CA LYS A 5 -28.77 6.03 -10.70
C LYS A 5 -28.47 7.07 -9.61
N GLY A 6 -29.17 6.95 -8.49
CA GLY A 6 -28.96 7.77 -7.30
C GLY A 6 -27.62 7.45 -6.66
N TYR A 7 -26.89 8.49 -6.28
CA TYR A 7 -25.76 8.39 -5.36
C TYR A 7 -26.33 8.14 -3.97
N GLY A 8 -26.41 6.86 -3.59
CA GLY A 8 -26.82 6.43 -2.26
C GLY A 8 -25.64 6.52 -1.29
N ASN A 9 -25.88 7.12 -0.14
CA ASN A 9 -24.95 7.24 0.98
C ASN A 9 -24.35 5.87 1.33
N THR A 10 -23.03 5.74 1.22
CA THR A 10 -22.32 4.57 1.76
C THR A 10 -21.97 4.87 3.20
N VAL A 11 -22.56 4.06 4.08
CA VAL A 11 -22.28 3.96 5.50
C VAL A 11 -20.77 3.82 5.70
N ILE A 12 -20.16 4.78 6.42
CA ILE A 12 -18.77 4.68 6.88
C ILE A 12 -18.77 3.66 8.03
N GLN A 13 -18.46 2.40 7.71
CA GLN A 13 -18.17 1.37 8.69
C GLN A 13 -16.82 0.74 8.39
N ASN A 14 -15.88 0.99 9.30
CA ASN A 14 -14.58 0.35 9.52
C ASN A 14 -13.55 0.47 8.40
N THR A 15 -12.47 1.20 8.74
CA THR A 15 -11.16 1.28 8.09
C THR A 15 -10.61 -0.10 7.72
N LYS A 16 -11.05 -0.65 6.58
CA LYS A 16 -10.22 -1.49 5.73
C LYS A 16 -9.71 -0.57 4.65
N VAL A 17 -8.40 -0.38 4.56
CA VAL A 17 -7.77 0.16 3.35
C VAL A 17 -8.21 -0.79 2.23
N GLN A 18 -9.21 -0.40 1.47
CA GLN A 18 -9.65 -1.14 0.28
C GLN A 18 -8.61 -0.83 -0.79
N ILE A 19 -7.85 -1.84 -1.19
CA ILE A 19 -7.02 -1.74 -2.38
C ILE A 19 -7.97 -1.94 -3.55
N ASP A 20 -8.07 -0.89 -4.37
CA ASP A 20 -8.90 -0.88 -5.56
C ASP A 20 -8.06 -1.34 -6.75
N PHE A 21 -8.46 -2.46 -7.35
CA PHE A 21 -7.74 -3.11 -8.43
C PHE A 21 -8.19 -2.68 -9.83
N GLN A 22 -9.00 -1.61 -9.93
CA GLN A 22 -9.54 -1.08 -11.19
C GLN A 22 -8.54 -1.02 -12.35
N ILE A 23 -7.28 -0.66 -12.11
CA ILE A 23 -6.24 -0.56 -13.16
C ILE A 23 -5.86 -1.94 -13.72
N PHE A 24 -5.81 -2.97 -12.88
CA PHE A 24 -5.43 -4.32 -13.30
C PHE A 24 -6.61 -5.13 -13.81
N ASP A 25 -7.82 -4.84 -13.31
CA ASP A 25 -9.06 -5.45 -13.78
C ASP A 25 -9.53 -4.89 -15.14
N ASP A 26 -9.05 -3.72 -15.54
CA ASP A 26 -9.32 -3.16 -16.87
C ASP A 26 -8.39 -3.80 -17.93
N PRO A 27 -8.95 -4.51 -18.93
CA PRO A 27 -8.15 -5.22 -19.94
C PRO A 27 -7.27 -4.31 -20.81
N GLU A 28 -7.62 -3.05 -20.99
CA GLU A 28 -6.81 -2.10 -21.76
C GLU A 28 -5.74 -1.45 -20.87
N ALA A 29 -6.08 -1.05 -19.64
CA ALA A 29 -5.14 -0.39 -18.74
C ALA A 29 -4.01 -1.34 -18.28
N THR A 30 -4.34 -2.60 -17.99
CA THR A 30 -3.37 -3.59 -17.48
C THR A 30 -2.20 -3.87 -18.44
N LYS A 31 -2.37 -3.60 -19.74
CA LYS A 31 -1.32 -3.74 -20.78
C LYS A 31 -0.17 -2.74 -20.61
N TYR A 32 -0.39 -1.66 -19.87
CA TYR A 32 0.55 -0.56 -19.70
C TYR A 32 1.18 -0.50 -18.31
N VAL A 33 0.85 -1.45 -17.43
CA VAL A 33 1.30 -1.43 -16.03
C VAL A 33 1.89 -2.78 -15.66
N ASP A 34 3.19 -2.81 -15.39
CA ASP A 34 3.93 -4.03 -15.06
C ASP A 34 3.86 -4.39 -13.57
N GLY A 35 3.54 -3.43 -12.70
CA GLY A 35 3.59 -3.62 -11.25
C GLY A 35 3.05 -2.45 -10.43
N ILE A 36 3.27 -2.52 -9.12
CA ILE A 36 2.75 -1.60 -8.11
C ILE A 36 3.90 -0.99 -7.31
N GLY A 37 3.92 0.34 -7.20
CA GLY A 37 4.80 1.06 -6.27
C GLY A 37 4.12 1.27 -4.92
N VAL A 38 4.82 1.02 -3.80
CA VAL A 38 4.30 1.21 -2.44
C VAL A 38 5.20 2.13 -1.61
N HIS A 39 4.58 2.96 -0.77
CA HIS A 39 5.26 3.90 0.11
C HIS A 39 4.95 3.61 1.59
N TRP A 40 5.92 3.78 2.49
CA TRP A 40 5.91 3.30 3.88
C TRP A 40 5.42 4.29 4.96
N TYR A 41 4.94 5.47 4.59
CA TYR A 41 4.69 6.57 5.55
C TYR A 41 3.66 6.30 6.66
N LEU A 42 2.78 5.31 6.48
CA LEU A 42 1.63 5.05 7.36
C LEU A 42 1.53 3.58 7.79
N ASN A 43 2.64 2.86 7.89
CA ASN A 43 2.61 1.45 8.28
C ASN A 43 2.02 1.18 9.67
N ALA A 44 2.02 2.17 10.57
CA ALA A 44 1.30 2.06 11.85
C ALA A 44 -0.23 1.92 11.69
N LEU A 45 -0.78 2.36 10.55
CA LEU A 45 -2.22 2.32 10.25
C LEU A 45 -2.58 1.25 9.20
N ALA A 46 -1.60 0.76 8.44
CA ALA A 46 -1.80 -0.22 7.38
C ALA A 46 -1.04 -1.52 7.71
N SER A 47 -1.80 -2.62 7.89
CA SER A 47 -1.21 -3.94 8.11
C SER A 47 -0.40 -4.40 6.89
N PRO A 48 0.81 -4.97 7.05
CA PRO A 48 1.59 -5.55 5.95
C PRO A 48 0.85 -6.64 5.15
N SER A 49 -0.23 -7.21 5.70
CA SER A 49 -1.09 -8.14 4.99
C SER A 49 -1.70 -7.58 3.70
N VAL A 50 -1.75 -6.26 3.54
CA VAL A 50 -2.23 -5.65 2.28
C VAL A 50 -1.33 -6.02 1.11
N LEU A 51 -0.01 -6.15 1.32
CA LEU A 51 0.94 -6.55 0.27
C LEU A 51 0.68 -7.98 -0.20
N THR A 52 0.44 -8.90 0.75
CA THR A 52 0.08 -10.28 0.45
C THR A 52 -1.26 -10.35 -0.28
N ALA A 53 -2.29 -9.66 0.19
CA ALA A 53 -3.59 -9.64 -0.48
C ALA A 53 -3.51 -9.09 -1.92
N THR A 54 -2.69 -8.05 -2.13
CA THR A 54 -2.41 -7.51 -3.47
C THR A 54 -1.71 -8.52 -4.37
N HIS A 55 -0.66 -9.18 -3.87
CA HIS A 55 0.07 -10.19 -4.64
C HIS A 55 -0.79 -11.42 -4.95
N GLU A 56 -1.60 -11.90 -3.99
CA GLU A 56 -2.53 -13.00 -4.19
C GLU A 56 -3.60 -12.69 -5.25
N HIS A 57 -4.00 -11.42 -5.38
CA HIS A 57 -4.99 -11.00 -6.37
C HIS A 57 -4.41 -10.84 -7.79
N HIS A 58 -3.18 -10.31 -7.89
CA HIS A 58 -2.46 -10.11 -9.15
C HIS A 58 -1.03 -10.66 -9.06
N PRO A 59 -0.85 -11.99 -9.04
CA PRO A 59 0.46 -12.61 -8.85
C PRO A 59 1.43 -12.34 -10.00
N GLU A 60 0.93 -11.94 -11.17
CA GLU A 60 1.72 -11.57 -12.34
C GLU A 60 2.30 -10.15 -12.27
N LYS A 61 1.82 -9.30 -11.34
CA LYS A 61 2.27 -7.92 -11.17
C LYS A 61 3.28 -7.86 -10.03
N PHE A 62 4.46 -7.31 -10.29
CA PHE A 62 5.45 -7.14 -9.22
C PHE A 62 5.04 -6.02 -8.27
N ILE A 63 5.49 -6.08 -7.02
CA ILE A 63 5.34 -5.00 -6.05
C ILE A 63 6.73 -4.48 -5.69
N LEU A 64 6.90 -3.16 -5.70
CA LEU A 64 8.18 -2.50 -5.43
C LEU A 64 7.99 -1.42 -4.36
N ALA A 65 8.76 -1.50 -3.29
CA ALA A 65 8.86 -0.41 -2.32
C ALA A 65 9.67 0.74 -2.93
N THR A 66 9.00 1.83 -3.32
CA THR A 66 9.61 2.94 -4.05
C THR A 66 10.03 4.10 -3.14
N GLU A 67 9.47 4.19 -1.93
CA GLU A 67 9.78 5.28 -0.99
C GLU A 67 9.49 4.92 0.47
N ALA A 68 10.43 5.26 1.37
CA ALA A 68 10.25 5.10 2.81
C ALA A 68 10.94 6.23 3.60
N CYS A 69 10.23 6.82 4.56
CA CYS A 69 10.76 7.89 5.41
C CYS A 69 10.17 7.86 6.83
N THR A 70 11.04 7.69 7.82
CA THR A 70 10.70 7.84 9.24
C THR A 70 10.73 9.31 9.68
N GLY A 71 10.01 9.65 10.75
CA GLY A 71 9.91 11.03 11.26
C GLY A 71 9.10 11.97 10.36
N SER A 72 8.42 11.43 9.36
CA SER A 72 7.48 12.15 8.50
C SER A 72 6.21 12.59 9.25
N ILE A 73 5.84 11.85 10.29
CA ILE A 73 4.68 12.12 11.15
C ILE A 73 5.20 12.43 12.57
N GLY A 74 4.98 13.66 13.04
CA GLY A 74 5.39 14.09 14.38
C GLY A 74 6.77 14.76 14.42
N ILE A 75 7.79 14.07 14.94
CA ILE A 75 9.14 14.66 15.11
C ILE A 75 9.83 14.79 13.75
N HIS A 76 9.77 16.01 13.20
CA HIS A 76 10.33 16.34 11.91
C HIS A 76 11.85 16.55 11.93
N GLY A 77 12.51 16.06 10.88
CA GLY A 77 13.93 16.32 10.60
C GLY A 77 14.89 15.25 11.11
N PRO A 78 16.20 15.40 10.82
CA PRO A 78 17.21 14.43 11.20
C PRO A 78 17.39 14.35 12.72
N VAL A 79 17.48 13.12 13.25
CA VAL A 79 17.89 12.86 14.64
C VAL A 79 19.17 12.02 14.57
N LEU A 80 20.30 12.65 14.88
CA LEU A 80 21.61 12.00 14.74
C LEU A 80 21.77 10.90 15.79
N GLY A 81 22.16 9.71 15.33
CA GLY A 81 22.37 8.55 16.20
C GLY A 81 21.09 7.87 16.69
N ASP A 82 19.93 8.18 16.11
CA ASP A 82 18.67 7.54 16.43
C ASP A 82 18.63 6.10 15.92
N TRP A 83 18.98 5.15 16.78
CA TRP A 83 19.00 3.73 16.47
C TRP A 83 17.60 3.16 16.20
N TYR A 84 16.59 3.69 16.88
CA TYR A 84 15.21 3.25 16.73
C TYR A 84 14.71 3.49 15.29
N ARG A 85 15.01 4.66 14.74
CA ARG A 85 14.74 4.96 13.32
C ARG A 85 15.40 3.95 12.37
N GLY A 86 16.62 3.51 12.69
CA GLY A 86 17.31 2.47 11.92
C GLY A 86 16.61 1.12 11.97
N GLU A 87 16.11 0.73 13.16
CA GLU A 87 15.35 -0.50 13.36
C GLU A 87 14.03 -0.49 12.58
N GLU A 88 13.32 0.64 12.52
CA GLU A 88 12.08 0.76 11.74
C GLU A 88 12.29 0.46 10.25
N TYR A 89 13.37 0.99 9.65
CA TYR A 89 13.72 0.67 8.26
C TYR A 89 14.05 -0.82 8.09
N ALA A 90 14.83 -1.40 9.00
CA ALA A 90 15.21 -2.80 8.92
C ALA A 90 14.00 -3.73 9.05
N GLU A 91 13.09 -3.44 9.98
CA GLU A 91 11.83 -4.16 10.15
C GLU A 91 10.97 -4.09 8.89
N ASP A 92 10.83 -2.90 8.30
CA ASP A 92 10.02 -2.72 7.10
C ASP A 92 10.59 -3.49 5.91
N ILE A 93 11.90 -3.36 5.65
CA ILE A 93 12.56 -4.08 4.54
C ILE A 93 12.34 -5.59 4.67
N ILE A 94 12.61 -6.15 5.87
CA ILE A 94 12.46 -7.59 6.10
C ILE A 94 10.99 -8.02 5.95
N THR A 95 10.07 -7.22 6.49
CA THR A 95 8.64 -7.56 6.47
C THR A 95 8.07 -7.48 5.06
N ALA A 96 8.40 -6.42 4.31
CA ALA A 96 8.00 -6.26 2.92
C ALA A 96 8.52 -7.41 2.06
N SER A 97 9.83 -7.70 2.09
CA SER A 97 10.40 -8.80 1.31
C SER A 97 9.73 -10.15 1.61
N ARG A 98 9.53 -10.47 2.90
CA ARG A 98 8.89 -11.74 3.31
C ARG A 98 7.44 -11.89 2.86
N LYS A 99 6.73 -10.78 2.66
CA LYS A 99 5.33 -10.77 2.24
C LYS A 99 5.16 -10.84 0.73
N LEU A 100 6.23 -10.55 -0.02
CA LEU A 100 6.29 -10.64 -1.47
C LEU A 100 6.86 -11.99 -1.95
N ASP A 101 7.69 -12.65 -1.16
CA ASP A 101 8.27 -13.96 -1.48
C ASP A 101 7.32 -15.16 -1.22
N ARG A 102 6.06 -14.91 -0.81
CA ARG A 102 5.06 -15.94 -0.48
C ARG A 102 3.83 -15.80 -1.34
#